data_AF-A0A925C7R3-F1
#
_entry.id   AF-A0A925C7R3-F1
#
_cell.length_a   1.000
_cell.length_b   1.000
_cell.length_c   1.000
_cell.angle_alpha   90.00
_cell.angle_beta   90.00
_cell.angle_gamma   90.00
#
_symmetry.space_group_name_H-M   'P 1'
#
loop_
_entity.id
_entity.type
_entity.pdbx_description
1 polymer ?
#
loop_
_entity_poly.entity_id
_entity_poly.type
_entity_poly.pdbx_seq_one_letter_code
_entity_poly.pdbx_strand_id
1 'polypeptide(L)' 'MSKHYDTLETRTPEEREKALMQALPQQVAHAKANAPFFAEWLKDVDPASVTSRAALAKLPVLRKSVLGEVQ' A
#
# COMPACT_ATOMS: atom_id res chain seq x y z
N MET A 1 -23.55 -18.86 -14.61
CA MET A 1 -23.00 -17.73 -13.84
C MET A 1 -22.04 -18.31 -12.82
N SER A 2 -20.75 -18.01 -12.90
CA SER A 2 -19.80 -18.32 -11.82
C SER A 2 -20.24 -17.57 -10.56
N LYS A 3 -20.09 -18.19 -9.38
CA LYS A 3 -20.44 -17.58 -8.08
C LYS A 3 -19.50 -16.43 -7.70
N HIS A 4 -18.33 -16.35 -8.34
CA HIS A 4 -17.27 -15.39 -8.08
C HIS A 4 -16.80 -14.74 -9.38
N TYR A 5 -16.40 -13.46 -9.33
CA TYR A 5 -15.91 -12.72 -10.50
C TYR A 5 -14.49 -13.15 -10.90
N ASP A 6 -13.60 -13.36 -9.93
CA ASP A 6 -12.21 -13.77 -10.13
C ASP A 6 -11.67 -14.72 -9.04
N THR A 7 -10.39 -15.08 -9.13
CA THR A 7 -9.68 -15.94 -8.18
C THR A 7 -9.26 -15.21 -6.90
N LEU A 8 -9.29 -13.88 -6.86
CA LEU A 8 -8.93 -13.08 -5.67
C LEU A 8 -10.04 -13.12 -4.61
N GLU A 9 -11.28 -13.41 -5.02
CA GLU A 9 -12.41 -13.65 -4.12
C GLU A 9 -12.28 -14.94 -3.32
N THR A 10 -11.71 -16.00 -3.92
CA THR A 10 -11.69 -17.35 -3.33
C THR A 10 -10.35 -17.79 -2.76
N ARG A 11 -9.26 -17.04 -3.03
CA ARG A 11 -7.92 -17.33 -2.49
C ARG A 11 -7.90 -17.45 -0.97
N THR A 12 -7.01 -18.30 -0.49
CA THR A 12 -6.82 -18.50 0.96
C THR A 12 -6.31 -17.22 1.63
N PRO A 13 -6.51 -17.06 2.94
CA PRO A 13 -5.92 -15.96 3.70
C PRO A 13 -4.40 -15.85 3.50
N GLU A 14 -3.70 -16.98 3.45
CA GLU A 14 -2.24 -17.05 3.32
C GLU A 14 -1.77 -16.58 1.93
N GLU A 15 -2.43 -17.02 0.87
CA GLU A 15 -2.17 -16.58 -0.51
C GLU A 15 -2.42 -15.08 -0.67
N ARG A 16 -3.51 -14.59 -0.09
CA ARG A 16 -3.86 -13.16 -0.07
C ARG A 16 -2.78 -12.35 0.62
N GLU A 17 -2.36 -12.77 1.80
CA GLU A 17 -1.36 -12.05 2.59
C GLU A 17 -0.02 -12.00 1.85
N LYS A 18 0.45 -13.13 1.30
CA LYS A 18 1.69 -13.18 0.51
C LYS A 18 1.62 -12.23 -0.69
N ALA A 19 0.53 -12.27 -1.45
CA ALA A 19 0.36 -11.39 -2.61
C ALA A 19 0.34 -9.90 -2.21
N LEU A 20 -0.34 -9.54 -1.12
CA LEU A 20 -0.38 -8.17 -0.62
C LEU A 20 1.01 -7.70 -0.16
N MET A 21 1.75 -8.52 0.58
CA MET A 21 3.08 -8.17 1.07
C MET A 21 4.13 -8.07 -0.04
N GLN A 22 3.94 -8.79 -1.14
CA GLN A 22 4.75 -8.66 -2.36
C GLN A 22 4.45 -7.36 -3.13
N ALA A 23 3.18 -6.95 -3.19
CA ALA A 23 2.76 -5.75 -3.92
C ALA A 23 3.08 -4.45 -3.15
N LEU A 24 3.10 -4.51 -1.82
CA LEU A 24 3.18 -3.33 -0.97
C LEU A 24 4.43 -2.45 -1.18
N PRO A 25 5.66 -2.99 -1.27
CA PRO A 25 6.85 -2.17 -1.57
C PRO A 25 6.74 -1.43 -2.90
N GLN A 26 6.18 -2.10 -3.92
CA GLN A 26 6.04 -1.54 -5.27
C GLN A 26 5.03 -0.39 -5.25
N GLN A 27 3.91 -0.55 -4.53
CA GLN A 27 2.90 0.49 -4.39
C GLN A 27 3.46 1.72 -3.66
N VAL A 28 4.22 1.52 -2.58
CA VAL A 28 4.84 2.61 -1.81
C VAL A 28 5.88 3.34 -2.66
N ALA A 29 6.72 2.60 -3.41
CA ALA A 29 7.69 3.19 -4.33
C ALA A 29 7.03 4.00 -5.45
N HIS A 30 5.96 3.46 -6.04
CA HIS A 30 5.19 4.15 -7.07
C HIS A 30 4.58 5.46 -6.54
N ALA A 31 3.98 5.44 -5.35
CA ALA A 31 3.42 6.64 -4.72
C ALA A 31 4.50 7.71 -4.49
N LYS A 32 5.64 7.31 -3.90
CA LYS A 32 6.77 8.22 -3.63
C LYS A 32 7.36 8.82 -4.91
N ALA A 33 7.39 8.07 -6.01
CA ALA A 33 7.97 8.53 -7.27
C ALA A 33 7.02 9.40 -8.11
N ASN A 34 5.71 9.15 -8.07
CA ASN A 34 4.76 9.74 -9.04
C ASN A 34 3.80 10.76 -8.43
N ALA A 35 3.77 10.93 -7.12
CA ALA A 35 2.88 11.88 -6.46
C ALA A 35 3.68 12.83 -5.56
N PRO A 36 3.72 14.15 -5.87
CA PRO A 36 4.53 15.13 -5.13
C PRO A 36 4.27 15.14 -3.62
N PHE A 37 3.00 15.03 -3.22
CA PHE A 37 2.64 14.94 -1.81
C PHE A 37 3.27 13.71 -1.13
N PHE A 38 3.18 12.53 -1.76
CA PHE A 38 3.73 11.30 -1.20
C PHE A 38 5.26 11.26 -1.24
N ALA A 39 5.89 11.95 -2.19
CA ALA A 39 7.35 12.12 -2.23
C ALA A 39 7.87 12.77 -0.93
N GLU A 40 7.21 13.85 -0.48
CA GLU A 40 7.53 14.54 0.76
C GLU A 40 7.03 13.76 2.00
N TRP A 41 5.77 13.30 1.98
CA TRP A 41 5.16 12.61 3.12
C TRP A 41 5.87 11.30 3.49
N LEU A 42 6.47 10.62 2.50
CA LEU A 42 7.18 9.35 2.67
C LEU A 42 8.70 9.52 2.48
N LYS A 43 9.26 10.73 2.61
CA LYS A 43 10.68 10.99 2.35
C LYS A 43 11.62 10.09 3.17
N ASP A 44 11.29 9.86 4.44
CA ASP A 44 12.09 9.04 5.37
C ASP A 44 11.74 7.54 5.32
N VAL A 45 10.79 7.14 4.46
CA VAL A 45 10.38 5.75 4.29
C VAL A 45 11.19 5.10 3.17
N ASP A 46 11.81 3.96 3.46
CA ASP A 46 12.32 3.04 2.45
C ASP A 46 11.20 2.09 1.99
N PRO A 47 10.71 2.20 0.74
CA PRO A 47 9.66 1.31 0.23
C PRO A 47 10.02 -0.17 0.29
N ALA A 48 11.30 -0.54 0.10
CA ALA A 48 11.75 -1.93 0.10
C ALA A 48 11.61 -2.59 1.48
N SER A 49 11.58 -1.80 2.55
CA SER A 49 11.39 -2.28 3.92
C SER A 49 9.92 -2.59 4.26
N VAL A 50 8.95 -2.15 3.44
CA VAL A 50 7.51 -2.26 3.72
C VAL A 50 6.94 -3.59 3.20
N THR A 51 7.45 -4.71 3.72
CA THR A 51 7.14 -6.08 3.27
C THR A 51 6.29 -6.88 4.26
N SER A 52 5.77 -6.25 5.31
CA SER A 52 4.93 -6.90 6.34
C SER A 52 3.86 -5.96 6.88
N ARG A 53 2.81 -6.52 7.51
CA ARG A 53 1.78 -5.74 8.22
C ARG A 53 2.37 -4.85 9.31
N ALA A 54 3.37 -5.36 10.02
CA ALA A 54 4.07 -4.61 11.06
C ALA A 54 4.86 -3.43 10.48
N ALA A 55 5.48 -3.60 9.31
CA ALA A 55 6.15 -2.49 8.62
C ALA A 55 5.14 -1.47 8.06
N LEU A 56 4.03 -1.94 7.48
CA LEU A 56 2.94 -1.07 7.01
C LEU A 56 2.37 -0.19 8.13
N ALA A 57 2.17 -0.76 9.32
CA ALA A 57 1.64 -0.04 10.47
C ALA A 57 2.55 1.09 10.98
N LYS A 58 3.83 1.11 10.61
CA LYS A 58 4.78 2.18 10.96
C LYS A 58 4.69 3.37 10.01
N LEU A 59 4.02 3.24 8.86
CA LEU A 59 3.87 4.35 7.94
C LEU A 59 3.00 5.46 8.54
N PRO A 60 3.31 6.74 8.26
CA PRO A 60 2.51 7.85 8.74
C PRO A 60 1.09 7.77 8.16
N VAL A 61 0.08 7.82 9.04
CA VAL A 61 -1.34 7.73 8.65
C VAL A 61 -1.77 9.03 7.98
N LEU A 62 -2.18 8.93 6.71
CA LEU A 62 -2.78 10.05 5.99
C LEU A 62 -4.20 10.30 6.52
N ARG A 63 -4.45 11.51 7.02
CA ARG A 63 -5.77 11.92 7.52
C ARG A 63 -6.47 12.86 6.53
N LYS A 64 -7.81 12.88 6.59
CA LYS A 64 -8.66 13.74 5.74
C LYS A 64 -8.27 15.22 5.79
N SER A 65 -7.84 15.74 6.95
CA SER A 65 -7.41 17.14 7.08
C SER A 65 -6.23 17.48 6.18
N VAL A 66 -5.31 16.54 5.95
CA VAL A 66 -4.12 16.72 5.11
C VAL A 66 -4.47 16.67 3.62
N LEU A 67 -5.53 15.93 3.25
CA LEU A 67 -5.97 15.82 1.85
C LEU A 67 -6.51 17.15 1.28
N GLY A 68 -7.06 18.03 2.11
CA GLY A 68 -7.54 19.34 1.67
C GLY A 68 -6.41 20.31 1.29
N GLU A 69 -5.19 20.07 1.74
CA GLU A 69 -4.01 20.90 1.45
C GLU A 69 -3.33 20.49 0.13
N VAL A 70 -3.76 19.36 -0.47
CA VAL A 70 -3.15 18.73 -1.65
C VAL A 70 -3.98 18.98 -2.94
N GLN A 71 -5.14 19.64 -2.84
CA GLN A 71 -6.08 19.87 -3.94
C GLN A 71 -5.79 21.13 -4.75
#